data_AF-A0A8B5X4M0-F1
#
_entry.id   AF-A0A8B5X4M0-F1
#
_cell.length_a   1.000
_cell.length_b   1.000
_cell.length_c   1.000
_cell.angle_alpha   90.00
_cell.angle_beta   90.00
_cell.angle_gamma   90.00
#
_symmetry.space_group_name_H-M   'P 1'
#
loop_
_entity.id
_entity.type
_entity.pdbx_description
1 polymer ?
#
loop_
_entity_poly.entity_id
_entity_poly.type
_entity_poly.pdbx_seq_one_letter_code
_entity_poly.pdbx_strand_id
1 'polypeptide(L)'
;MKRIVIPFIVLCLVTVAAFADYSAVYIAGTVEYESAGRWRALRIGDTMPAGARIRLTEGSAAEIVGAGSTLRLSRAGVYELAELAASTQRTRAINIDTMIGSRVRRLSTADTDRSTPTAGGVRASEAVAGPETIWVGGESPEDLIEEGIELIELGWIDDAFFVFEEAFDYATGPTRDKAQFLLGYTAAMLDDVFHAIDLLSSPGPDRSTEYFDEHSILLARLHVETFALADAESVLTRYIAASPSDTDALQTAQLLLGVAYRNAGRIDSARTAFFDTIGVAPGSELADAARELIAEMP
;
A
#
# COMPACT_ATOMS: atom_id res chain seq x y z
N MET A 1 -46.63 56.00 -33.91
CA MET A 1 -46.18 54.59 -33.86
C MET A 1 -45.02 54.49 -32.88
N LYS A 2 -45.25 53.94 -31.68
CA LYS A 2 -44.23 53.85 -30.61
C LYS A 2 -43.47 52.53 -30.76
N ARG A 3 -42.14 52.61 -30.96
CA ARG A 3 -41.24 51.45 -31.01
C ARG A 3 -40.91 51.03 -29.57
N ILE A 4 -41.33 49.83 -29.19
CA ILE A 4 -40.99 49.19 -27.92
C ILE A 4 -39.62 48.54 -28.09
N VAL A 5 -38.62 49.02 -27.37
CA VAL A 5 -37.27 48.44 -27.30
C VAL A 5 -37.26 47.50 -26.10
N ILE A 6 -37.13 46.19 -26.34
CA ILE A 6 -36.98 45.18 -25.29
C ILE A 6 -35.47 45.03 -25.01
N PRO A 7 -34.96 45.31 -23.79
CA PRO A 7 -33.56 45.07 -23.48
C PRO A 7 -33.33 43.56 -23.29
N PHE A 8 -32.40 43.02 -24.08
CA PHE A 8 -31.91 41.65 -23.97
C PHE A 8 -30.93 41.58 -22.78
N ILE A 9 -31.43 41.17 -21.62
CA ILE A 9 -30.59 40.93 -20.43
C ILE A 9 -29.90 39.58 -20.64
N VAL A 10 -28.63 39.63 -21.04
CA VAL A 10 -27.73 38.47 -21.06
C VAL A 10 -27.37 38.16 -19.61
N LEU A 11 -28.04 37.17 -19.03
CA LEU A 11 -27.72 36.61 -17.73
C LEU A 11 -26.43 35.78 -17.89
N CYS A 12 -25.27 36.39 -17.67
CA CYS A 12 -24.01 35.65 -17.49
C CYS A 12 -24.11 34.84 -16.20
N LEU A 13 -24.50 33.57 -16.32
CA LEU A 13 -24.35 32.59 -15.27
C LEU A 13 -22.85 32.34 -15.09
N VAL A 14 -22.20 33.07 -14.18
CA VAL A 14 -20.85 32.76 -13.76
C VAL A 14 -20.94 31.50 -12.89
N THR A 15 -20.74 30.34 -13.49
CA THR A 15 -20.47 29.11 -12.75
C THR A 15 -19.17 29.32 -12.01
N VAL A 16 -19.25 29.64 -10.72
CA VAL A 16 -18.10 29.55 -9.83
C VAL A 16 -17.78 28.06 -9.75
N ALA A 17 -16.85 27.61 -10.60
CA ALA A 17 -16.27 26.29 -10.42
C ALA A 17 -15.63 26.31 -9.03
N ALA A 18 -16.23 25.57 -8.10
CA ALA A 18 -15.59 25.29 -6.83
C ALA A 18 -14.36 24.45 -7.16
N PHE A 19 -13.21 25.10 -7.32
CA PHE A 19 -11.95 24.39 -7.43
C PHE A 19 -11.77 23.65 -6.11
N ALA A 20 -11.69 22.32 -6.18
CA ALA A 20 -11.39 21.52 -5.01
C ALA A 20 -9.97 21.87 -4.57
N ASP A 21 -9.87 22.53 -3.42
CA ASP A 21 -8.59 22.82 -2.80
C ASP A 21 -8.04 21.53 -2.19
N TYR A 22 -6.75 21.31 -2.39
CA TYR A 22 -5.97 20.27 -1.75
C TYR A 22 -5.23 20.85 -0.57
N SER A 23 -5.12 20.11 0.54
CA SER A 23 -4.38 20.52 1.73
C SER A 23 -3.29 19.51 2.07
N ALA A 24 -2.10 19.99 2.40
CA ALA A 24 -1.02 19.14 2.89
C ALA A 24 -1.30 18.73 4.34
N VAL A 25 -1.37 17.42 4.61
CA VAL A 25 -1.64 16.88 5.96
C VAL A 25 -0.39 16.24 6.59
N TYR A 26 0.55 15.80 5.76
CA TYR A 26 1.85 15.27 6.20
C TYR A 26 2.96 15.75 5.26
N ILE A 27 4.11 16.12 5.84
CA ILE A 27 5.32 16.51 5.10
C ILE A 27 6.54 15.98 5.86
N ALA A 28 7.36 15.20 5.17
CA ALA A 28 8.70 14.83 5.62
C ALA A 28 9.74 15.27 4.57
N GLY A 29 10.85 15.84 5.02
CA GLY A 29 11.89 16.37 4.13
C GLY A 29 11.52 17.70 3.47
N THR A 30 11.98 17.92 2.23
CA THR A 30 11.74 19.16 1.48
C THR A 30 10.71 18.94 0.39
N VAL A 31 9.56 19.58 0.57
CA VAL A 31 8.44 19.58 -0.37
C VAL A 31 8.10 21.01 -0.71
N GLU A 32 7.92 21.29 -2.00
CA GLU A 32 7.61 22.61 -2.51
C GLU A 32 6.42 22.54 -3.47
N TYR A 33 5.70 23.64 -3.63
CA TYR A 33 4.67 23.78 -4.67
C TYR A 33 4.93 25.03 -5.53
N GLU A 34 4.51 24.97 -6.78
CA GLU A 34 4.65 26.08 -7.73
C GLU A 34 3.54 27.11 -7.52
N SER A 35 3.92 28.36 -7.23
CA SER A 35 3.01 29.50 -7.07
C SER A 35 3.57 30.73 -7.76
N ALA A 36 2.80 31.28 -8.71
CA ALA A 36 3.22 32.42 -9.54
C ALA A 36 4.59 32.22 -10.21
N GLY A 37 4.84 31.02 -10.74
CA GLY A 37 6.08 30.65 -11.45
C GLY A 37 7.31 30.51 -10.53
N ARG A 38 7.10 30.37 -9.22
CA ARG A 38 8.17 30.16 -8.23
C ARG A 38 7.84 28.99 -7.33
N TRP A 39 8.85 28.19 -7.00
CA TRP A 39 8.75 27.15 -5.99
C TRP A 39 8.72 27.77 -4.60
N ARG A 40 7.78 27.32 -3.76
CA ARG A 40 7.64 27.72 -2.36
C ARG A 40 7.58 26.47 -1.51
N ALA A 41 8.24 26.50 -0.35
CA ALA A 41 8.13 25.44 0.63
C ALA A 41 6.66 25.20 0.99
N LEU A 42 6.25 23.94 0.93
CA LEU A 42 4.93 23.47 1.32
C LEU A 42 4.95 23.10 2.81
N ARG A 43 3.96 23.55 3.56
CA ARG A 43 3.81 23.25 4.99
C ARG A 43 2.49 22.53 5.24
N ILE A 44 2.43 21.76 6.33
CA ILE A 44 1.18 21.16 6.80
C ILE A 44 0.14 22.26 7.03
N GLY A 45 -1.07 22.06 6.52
CA GLY A 45 -2.17 23.01 6.53
C GLY A 45 -2.20 23.98 5.34
N ASP A 46 -1.15 24.06 4.53
CA ASP A 46 -1.19 24.87 3.30
C ASP A 46 -2.21 24.28 2.31
N THR A 47 -2.90 25.17 1.60
CA THR A 47 -3.87 24.81 0.56
C THR A 47 -3.34 25.11 -0.84
N MET A 48 -3.65 24.25 -1.80
CA MET A 48 -3.19 24.32 -3.18
C MET A 48 -4.36 24.08 -4.14
N PRO A 49 -4.41 24.77 -5.30
CA PRO A 49 -5.40 24.46 -6.32
C PRO A 49 -5.13 23.10 -6.96
N ALA A 50 -6.15 22.47 -7.54
CA ALA A 50 -6.04 21.17 -8.21
C ALA A 50 -5.00 21.10 -9.34
N GLY A 51 -4.72 22.21 -10.02
CA GLY A 51 -3.68 22.30 -11.05
C GLY A 51 -2.28 22.62 -10.51
N ALA A 52 -2.07 22.60 -9.19
CA ALA A 52 -0.76 22.88 -8.62
C ALA A 52 0.24 21.77 -8.94
N ARG A 53 1.49 22.19 -9.12
CA ARG A 53 2.62 21.30 -9.27
C ARG A 53 3.39 21.24 -7.96
N ILE A 54 3.73 20.03 -7.53
CA ILE A 54 4.45 19.76 -6.29
C ILE A 54 5.80 19.15 -6.66
N ARG A 55 6.85 19.57 -5.96
CA ARG A 55 8.21 19.05 -6.10
C ARG A 55 8.67 18.44 -4.80
N LEU A 56 9.14 17.20 -4.86
CA LEU A 56 9.79 16.50 -3.75
C LEU A 56 11.29 16.36 -4.05
N THR A 57 12.13 16.56 -3.03
CA THR A 57 13.54 16.18 -3.10
C THR A 57 13.75 14.73 -2.66
N GLU A 58 14.98 14.23 -2.79
CA GLU A 58 15.35 12.89 -2.30
C GLU A 58 15.04 12.73 -0.80
N GLY A 59 14.54 11.55 -0.42
CA GLY A 59 14.15 11.23 0.96
C GLY A 59 12.95 12.01 1.49
N SER A 60 12.22 12.74 0.65
CA SER A 60 11.04 13.50 1.06
C SER A 60 9.76 12.72 0.79
N ALA A 61 8.75 12.97 1.62
CA ALA A 61 7.42 12.39 1.48
C ALA A 61 6.35 13.43 1.79
N ALA A 62 5.17 13.27 1.18
CA ALA A 62 4.04 14.16 1.38
C ALA A 62 2.73 13.37 1.33
N GLU A 63 1.79 13.74 2.20
CA GLU A 63 0.38 13.37 2.07
C GLU A 63 -0.46 14.62 1.87
N ILE A 64 -1.27 14.61 0.82
CA ILE A 64 -2.12 15.72 0.40
C ILE A 64 -3.55 15.21 0.26
N VAL A 65 -4.49 15.84 0.95
CA VAL A 65 -5.90 15.48 0.94
C VAL A 65 -6.70 16.52 0.17
N GLY A 66 -7.59 16.08 -0.72
CA GLY A 66 -8.45 16.97 -1.47
C GLY A 66 -9.33 16.22 -2.48
N ALA A 67 -10.42 16.86 -2.91
CA ALA A 67 -11.35 16.32 -3.90
C ALA A 67 -11.89 14.89 -3.59
N GLY A 68 -12.00 14.52 -2.29
CA GLY A 68 -12.43 13.17 -1.88
C GLY A 68 -11.36 12.09 -2.02
N SER A 69 -10.10 12.47 -2.18
CA SER A 69 -8.96 11.57 -2.31
C SER A 69 -7.80 11.97 -1.40
N THR A 70 -6.95 10.99 -1.10
CA THR A 70 -5.67 11.18 -0.43
C THR A 70 -4.59 10.82 -1.43
N LEU A 71 -3.63 11.73 -1.62
CA LEU A 71 -2.51 11.58 -2.52
C LEU A 71 -1.25 11.43 -1.68
N ARG A 72 -0.54 10.32 -1.85
CA ARG A 72 0.71 10.02 -1.14
C ARG A 72 1.86 10.04 -2.10
N LEU A 73 2.95 10.68 -1.72
CA LEU A 73 4.15 10.82 -2.53
C LEU A 73 5.36 10.45 -1.67
N SER A 74 6.20 9.52 -2.12
CA SER A 74 7.41 9.10 -1.38
C SER A 74 8.71 9.19 -2.19
N ARG A 75 8.65 9.66 -3.43
CA ARG A 75 9.82 9.76 -4.31
C ARG A 75 10.04 11.18 -4.81
N ALA A 76 11.32 11.51 -4.99
CA ALA A 76 11.73 12.77 -5.59
C ALA A 76 11.15 12.88 -7.00
N GLY A 77 10.69 14.08 -7.35
CA GLY A 77 10.03 14.30 -8.62
C GLY A 77 9.23 15.59 -8.64
N VAL A 78 8.64 15.87 -9.80
CA VAL A 78 7.66 16.95 -9.96
C VAL A 78 6.35 16.31 -10.40
N TYR A 79 5.29 16.56 -9.66
CA TYR A 79 3.98 15.95 -9.83
C TYR A 79 2.92 17.01 -10.05
N GLU A 80 1.94 16.74 -10.89
CA GLU A 80 0.75 17.57 -11.06
C GLU A 80 -0.43 16.96 -10.30
N LEU A 81 -1.02 17.73 -9.37
CA LEU A 81 -2.08 17.22 -8.49
C LEU A 81 -3.29 16.67 -9.26
N ALA A 82 -3.67 17.31 -10.35
CA ALA A 82 -4.78 16.86 -11.19
C ALA A 82 -4.52 15.48 -11.82
N GLU A 83 -3.29 15.24 -12.27
CA GLU A 83 -2.89 13.96 -12.86
C GLU A 83 -2.82 12.85 -11.81
N LEU A 84 -2.26 13.17 -10.63
CA LEU A 84 -2.22 12.25 -9.48
C LEU A 84 -3.62 11.84 -9.04
N ALA A 85 -4.55 12.79 -8.93
CA ALA A 85 -5.93 12.53 -8.54
C ALA A 85 -6.65 11.65 -9.58
N ALA A 86 -6.49 11.97 -10.87
CA ALA A 86 -7.04 11.14 -11.95
C ALA A 86 -6.45 9.72 -11.96
N SER A 87 -5.14 9.58 -11.70
CA SER A 87 -4.49 8.27 -11.56
C SER A 87 -5.03 7.49 -10.36
N THR A 88 -5.15 8.13 -9.19
CA THR A 88 -5.67 7.51 -7.96
C THR A 88 -7.10 7.03 -8.14
N GLN A 89 -7.97 7.84 -8.77
CA GLN A 89 -9.35 7.46 -9.03
C GLN A 89 -9.46 6.22 -9.92
N ARG A 90 -8.60 6.12 -10.95
CA ARG A 90 -8.54 4.94 -11.83
C ARG A 90 -8.05 3.69 -11.10
N THR A 91 -7.05 3.83 -10.22
CA THR A 91 -6.52 2.70 -9.43
C THR A 91 -7.54 2.18 -8.41
N ARG A 92 -8.28 3.07 -7.75
CA ARG A 92 -9.30 2.69 -6.74
C ARG A 92 -10.41 1.81 -7.30
N ALA A 93 -10.70 1.89 -8.60
CA ALA A 93 -11.72 1.05 -9.24
C ALA A 93 -11.37 -0.46 -9.22
N ILE A 94 -10.11 -0.82 -8.98
CA ILE A 94 -9.59 -2.19 -9.17
C ILE A 94 -9.73 -3.05 -7.89
N ASN A 95 -10.21 -2.52 -6.76
CA ASN A 95 -10.45 -3.26 -5.50
C ASN A 95 -9.27 -4.14 -4.99
N ILE A 96 -8.03 -3.75 -5.28
CA ILE A 96 -6.80 -4.50 -4.97
C ILE A 96 -6.69 -4.87 -3.48
N ASP A 97 -7.21 -4.00 -2.60
CA ASP A 97 -7.16 -4.16 -1.15
C ASP A 97 -7.86 -5.44 -0.66
N THR A 98 -9.00 -5.75 -1.28
CA THR A 98 -9.77 -6.97 -0.96
C THR A 98 -8.99 -8.23 -1.30
N MET A 99 -8.20 -8.18 -2.38
CA MET A 99 -7.44 -9.30 -2.90
C MET A 99 -6.24 -9.60 -2.00
N ILE A 100 -5.48 -8.59 -1.58
CA ILE A 100 -4.35 -8.79 -0.65
C ILE A 100 -4.86 -9.23 0.73
N GLY A 101 -5.95 -8.64 1.24
CA GLY A 101 -6.53 -9.05 2.52
C GLY A 101 -7.03 -10.51 2.53
N SER A 102 -7.40 -11.07 1.38
CA SER A 102 -7.73 -12.51 1.28
C SER A 102 -6.50 -13.41 1.35
N ARG A 103 -5.33 -12.92 0.89
CA ARG A 103 -4.07 -13.69 0.86
C ARG A 103 -3.42 -13.81 2.23
N VAL A 104 -3.37 -12.71 2.98
CA VAL A 104 -2.78 -12.75 4.32
C VAL A 104 -3.60 -13.64 5.26
N ARG A 105 -4.93 -13.67 5.10
CA ARG A 105 -5.78 -14.67 5.77
C ARG A 105 -5.47 -16.12 5.39
N ARG A 106 -4.76 -16.40 4.29
CA ARG A 106 -4.28 -17.76 4.00
C ARG A 106 -3.01 -18.10 4.76
N LEU A 107 -2.16 -17.10 5.02
CA LEU A 107 -0.95 -17.28 5.84
C LEU A 107 -1.32 -17.68 7.28
N SER A 108 -2.42 -17.16 7.82
CA SER A 108 -2.92 -17.56 9.15
C SER A 108 -3.38 -19.01 9.20
N THR A 109 -4.14 -19.45 8.20
CA THR A 109 -4.68 -20.82 8.15
C THR A 109 -3.66 -21.90 7.75
N ALA A 110 -2.57 -21.54 7.07
CA ALA A 110 -1.58 -22.51 6.59
C ALA A 110 -0.66 -23.04 7.70
N ASP A 111 -0.51 -22.31 8.81
CA ASP A 111 0.32 -22.71 9.96
C ASP A 111 -0.40 -23.72 10.87
N THR A 112 -1.74 -23.65 10.95
CA THR A 112 -2.55 -24.50 11.85
C THR A 112 -2.52 -26.00 11.46
N ASP A 113 -2.26 -26.33 10.19
CA ASP A 113 -2.19 -27.72 9.71
C ASP A 113 -0.83 -28.41 9.97
N ARG A 114 0.20 -27.67 10.42
CA ARG A 114 1.53 -28.24 10.72
C ARG A 114 1.82 -28.41 12.20
N SER A 115 1.04 -27.79 13.08
CA SER A 115 1.20 -27.90 14.52
C SER A 115 0.35 -29.05 15.07
N THR A 116 0.90 -30.28 15.05
CA THR A 116 0.41 -31.30 15.98
C THR A 116 0.98 -30.94 17.36
N PRO A 117 0.17 -30.50 18.35
CA PRO A 117 0.71 -30.22 19.67
C PRO A 117 1.13 -31.55 20.27
N THR A 118 2.44 -31.82 20.28
CA THR A 118 2.99 -32.85 21.14
C THR A 118 2.88 -32.29 22.56
N ALA A 119 1.75 -32.54 23.20
CA ALA A 119 1.51 -32.29 24.61
C ALA A 119 2.47 -33.15 25.44
N GLY A 120 3.70 -32.68 25.57
CA GLY A 120 4.72 -33.22 26.47
C GLY A 120 4.33 -32.87 27.90
N GLY A 121 3.55 -33.73 28.54
CA GLY A 121 3.27 -33.64 29.97
C GLY A 121 4.56 -33.79 30.78
N VAL A 122 5.16 -32.66 31.17
CA VAL A 122 6.27 -32.64 32.13
C VAL A 122 5.68 -32.55 33.53
N ARG A 123 5.73 -33.65 34.27
CA ARG A 123 5.49 -33.62 35.72
C ARG A 123 6.64 -32.87 36.37
N ALA A 124 6.37 -31.65 36.84
CA ALA A 124 7.27 -30.92 37.71
C ALA A 124 7.40 -31.66 39.05
N SER A 125 8.57 -32.25 39.30
CA SER A 125 8.99 -32.67 40.64
C SER A 125 10.29 -31.96 41.00
N GLU A 126 10.25 -31.32 42.17
CA GLU A 126 11.35 -30.76 42.95
C GLU A 126 11.79 -29.31 42.63
N ALA A 127 11.21 -28.40 43.42
CA ALA A 127 11.69 -27.05 43.62
C ALA A 127 13.02 -27.07 44.38
N VAL A 128 14.11 -26.68 43.72
CA VAL A 128 15.37 -26.30 44.36
C VAL A 128 15.43 -24.78 44.39
N ALA A 129 15.41 -24.21 45.59
CA ALA A 129 15.57 -22.78 45.83
C ALA A 129 17.03 -22.37 45.56
N GLY A 130 17.26 -21.77 44.39
CA GLY A 130 18.48 -21.03 44.01
C GLY A 130 18.20 -19.52 43.86
N PRO A 131 19.23 -18.66 43.88
CA PRO A 131 19.05 -17.21 43.98
C PRO A 131 18.48 -16.63 42.67
N GLU A 132 17.45 -15.79 42.81
CA GLU A 132 16.75 -15.02 41.77
C GLU A 132 16.49 -15.77 40.47
N THR A 133 15.46 -16.60 40.49
CA THR A 133 14.72 -16.97 39.27
C THR A 133 14.06 -15.71 38.72
N ILE A 134 14.72 -15.05 37.75
CA ILE A 134 14.06 -14.09 36.87
C ILE A 134 12.95 -14.87 36.18
N TRP A 135 11.71 -14.49 36.44
CA TRP A 135 10.56 -14.99 35.68
C TRP A 135 10.70 -14.48 34.25
N VAL A 136 11.30 -15.29 33.38
CA VAL A 136 11.14 -15.15 31.93
C VAL A 136 9.76 -15.72 31.60
N GLY A 137 8.72 -15.02 32.05
CA GLY A 137 7.32 -15.34 31.83
C GLY A 137 6.69 -14.38 30.82
N GLY A 138 7.46 -13.99 29.80
CA GLY A 138 6.90 -13.35 28.61
C GLY A 138 6.47 -14.43 27.63
N GLU A 139 5.40 -14.17 26.90
CA GLU A 139 4.99 -14.97 25.75
C GLU A 139 6.15 -15.06 24.75
N SER A 140 6.33 -16.20 24.09
CA SER A 140 7.36 -16.31 23.07
C SER A 140 6.98 -15.44 21.85
N PRO A 141 7.95 -14.95 21.05
CA PRO A 141 7.61 -14.21 19.85
C PRO A 141 6.73 -14.99 18.87
N GLU A 142 6.84 -16.32 18.87
CA GLU A 142 5.94 -17.21 18.12
C GLU A 142 4.50 -17.18 18.66
N ASP A 143 4.31 -17.21 19.98
CA ASP A 143 2.97 -17.08 20.60
C ASP A 143 2.35 -15.71 20.29
N LEU A 144 3.15 -14.63 20.36
CA LEU A 144 2.71 -13.28 19.99
C LEU A 144 2.32 -13.21 18.51
N ILE A 145 3.06 -13.87 17.61
CA ILE A 145 2.68 -13.93 16.19
C ILE A 145 1.33 -14.64 16.00
N GLU A 146 1.10 -15.75 16.70
CA GLU A 146 -0.17 -16.48 16.66
C GLU A 146 -1.33 -15.60 17.17
N GLU A 147 -1.15 -14.93 18.32
CA GLU A 147 -2.13 -13.98 18.86
C GLU A 147 -2.42 -12.83 17.89
N GLY A 148 -1.40 -12.18 17.34
CA GLY A 148 -1.56 -11.09 16.38
C GLY A 148 -2.33 -11.53 15.13
N ILE A 149 -2.13 -12.78 14.70
CA ILE A 149 -2.87 -13.37 13.59
C ILE A 149 -4.36 -13.57 13.96
N GLU A 150 -4.66 -14.10 15.15
CA GLU A 150 -6.04 -14.23 15.64
C GLU A 150 -6.74 -12.86 15.71
N LEU A 151 -6.02 -11.82 16.16
CA LEU A 151 -6.52 -10.44 16.21
C LEU A 151 -6.86 -9.90 14.81
N ILE A 152 -6.03 -10.19 13.78
CA ILE A 152 -6.36 -9.86 12.39
C ILE A 152 -7.67 -10.55 11.96
N GLU A 153 -7.86 -11.83 12.29
CA GLU A 153 -9.06 -12.58 11.92
C GLU A 153 -10.33 -12.04 12.60
N LEU A 154 -10.19 -11.53 13.84
CA LEU A 154 -11.24 -10.83 14.58
C LEU A 154 -11.47 -9.39 14.08
N GLY A 155 -10.60 -8.88 13.22
CA GLY A 155 -10.64 -7.50 12.70
C GLY A 155 -10.13 -6.45 13.68
N TRP A 156 -9.41 -6.85 14.73
CA TRP A 156 -8.81 -5.95 15.73
C TRP A 156 -7.40 -5.56 15.29
N ILE A 157 -7.34 -4.77 14.22
CA ILE A 157 -6.08 -4.44 13.54
C ILE A 157 -5.14 -3.58 14.40
N ASP A 158 -5.69 -2.63 15.16
CA ASP A 158 -4.90 -1.81 16.08
C ASP A 158 -4.20 -2.66 17.15
N ASP A 159 -4.92 -3.62 17.74
CA ASP A 159 -4.35 -4.52 18.75
C ASP A 159 -3.31 -5.47 18.14
N ALA A 160 -3.60 -6.02 16.95
CA ALA A 160 -2.66 -6.87 16.22
C ALA A 160 -1.34 -6.13 15.91
N PHE A 161 -1.42 -4.85 15.55
CA PHE A 161 -0.23 -4.02 15.32
C PHE A 161 0.68 -3.96 16.55
N PHE A 162 0.12 -3.70 17.74
CA PHE A 162 0.91 -3.66 18.98
C PHE A 162 1.51 -5.02 19.35
N VAL A 163 0.75 -6.11 19.14
CA VAL A 163 1.26 -7.47 19.40
C VAL A 163 2.41 -7.82 18.44
N PHE A 164 2.32 -7.46 17.15
CA PHE A 164 3.43 -7.67 16.22
C PHE A 164 4.63 -6.76 16.47
N GLU A 165 4.41 -5.55 16.99
CA GLU A 165 5.50 -4.67 17.44
C GLU A 165 6.28 -5.34 18.58
N GLU A 166 5.57 -5.88 19.57
CA GLU A 166 6.17 -6.64 20.67
C GLU A 166 6.90 -7.89 20.17
N ALA A 167 6.28 -8.66 19.27
CA ALA A 167 6.91 -9.82 18.64
C ALA A 167 8.19 -9.43 17.88
N PHE A 168 8.17 -8.34 17.12
CA PHE A 168 9.32 -7.84 16.38
C PHE A 168 10.48 -7.43 17.31
N ASP A 169 10.18 -6.82 18.44
CA ASP A 169 11.18 -6.38 19.40
C ASP A 169 11.91 -7.56 20.06
N TYR A 170 11.19 -8.62 20.42
CA TYR A 170 11.76 -9.80 21.07
C TYR A 170 12.29 -10.87 20.11
N ALA A 171 11.78 -10.95 18.88
CA ALA A 171 12.18 -11.96 17.92
C ALA A 171 13.61 -11.76 17.39
N THR A 172 14.19 -12.88 16.96
CA THR A 172 15.47 -12.92 16.25
C THR A 172 15.39 -13.84 15.03
N GLY A 173 16.30 -13.66 14.07
CA GLY A 173 16.39 -14.51 12.88
C GLY A 173 15.08 -14.56 12.07
N PRO A 174 14.72 -15.73 11.50
CA PRO A 174 13.51 -15.85 10.67
C PRO A 174 12.20 -15.44 11.36
N THR A 175 12.08 -15.66 12.67
CA THR A 175 10.89 -15.21 13.43
C THR A 175 10.78 -13.68 13.41
N ARG A 176 11.92 -12.97 13.50
CA ARG A 176 11.95 -11.50 13.42
C ARG A 176 11.51 -11.01 12.06
N ASP A 177 11.96 -11.67 10.99
CA ASP A 177 11.61 -11.30 9.62
C ASP A 177 10.10 -11.49 9.37
N LYS A 178 9.49 -12.57 9.91
CA LYS A 178 8.03 -12.81 9.85
C LYS A 178 7.27 -11.76 10.67
N ALA A 179 7.70 -11.48 11.90
CA ALA A 179 7.10 -10.43 12.74
C ALA A 179 7.17 -9.06 12.05
N GLN A 180 8.30 -8.70 11.45
CA GLN A 180 8.47 -7.45 10.71
C GLN A 180 7.52 -7.34 9.52
N PHE A 181 7.35 -8.43 8.76
CA PHE A 181 6.37 -8.46 7.67
C PHE A 181 4.94 -8.23 8.18
N LEU A 182 4.54 -8.90 9.28
CA LEU A 182 3.20 -8.77 9.85
C LEU A 182 2.95 -7.39 10.48
N LEU A 183 3.98 -6.79 11.09
CA LEU A 183 3.96 -5.41 11.55
C LEU A 183 3.79 -4.43 10.36
N GLY A 184 4.54 -4.62 9.27
CA GLY A 184 4.38 -3.83 8.06
C GLY A 184 3.00 -4.00 7.39
N TYR A 185 2.44 -5.19 7.45
CA TYR A 185 1.09 -5.49 6.97
C TYR A 185 0.02 -4.77 7.79
N THR A 186 0.06 -4.86 9.11
CA THR A 186 -0.89 -4.18 9.98
C THR A 186 -0.75 -2.65 9.90
N ALA A 187 0.47 -2.11 9.79
CA ALA A 187 0.70 -0.69 9.50
C ALA A 187 -0.01 -0.25 8.20
N ALA A 188 0.08 -1.05 7.13
CA ALA A 188 -0.61 -0.77 5.87
C ALA A 188 -2.14 -0.82 6.01
N MET A 189 -2.67 -1.71 6.85
CA MET A 189 -4.12 -1.80 7.11
C MET A 189 -4.63 -0.62 7.94
N LEU A 190 -3.78 -0.04 8.79
CA LEU A 190 -4.06 1.16 9.59
C LEU A 190 -3.84 2.46 8.80
N ASP A 191 -3.60 2.38 7.49
CA ASP A 191 -3.34 3.52 6.59
C ASP A 191 -2.05 4.29 6.93
N ASP A 192 -1.14 3.70 7.74
CA ASP A 192 0.22 4.22 7.99
C ASP A 192 1.20 3.76 6.90
N VAL A 193 0.92 4.24 5.68
CA VAL A 193 1.57 3.77 4.45
C VAL A 193 3.08 3.98 4.44
N PHE A 194 3.57 5.10 4.98
CA PHE A 194 5.01 5.38 4.97
C PHE A 194 5.77 4.48 5.95
N HIS A 195 5.22 4.23 7.13
CA HIS A 195 5.80 3.30 8.09
C HIS A 195 5.75 1.85 7.56
N ALA A 196 4.65 1.45 6.92
CA ALA A 196 4.54 0.15 6.28
C ALA A 196 5.63 -0.06 5.20
N ILE A 197 5.88 0.95 4.35
CA ILE A 197 6.96 0.88 3.36
C ILE A 197 8.32 0.74 4.03
N ASP A 198 8.59 1.50 5.10
CA ASP A 198 9.87 1.43 5.82
C ASP A 198 10.10 0.02 6.39
N LEU A 199 9.10 -0.53 7.09
CA LEU A 199 9.12 -1.88 7.65
C LEU A 199 9.33 -2.95 6.57
N LEU A 200 8.70 -2.82 5.41
CA LEU A 200 8.76 -3.83 4.35
C LEU A 200 10.01 -3.70 3.45
N SER A 201 10.74 -2.58 3.50
CA SER A 201 11.86 -2.32 2.59
C SER A 201 13.21 -2.92 3.01
N SER A 202 13.37 -3.47 4.22
CA SER A 202 14.69 -3.79 4.79
C SER A 202 14.77 -5.08 5.62
N PRO A 203 15.72 -5.98 5.28
CA PRO A 203 15.80 -6.65 3.99
C PRO A 203 14.52 -7.47 3.73
N GLY A 204 14.07 -7.52 2.47
CA GLY A 204 12.92 -8.34 2.10
C GLY A 204 13.15 -9.85 2.36
N PRO A 205 12.08 -10.64 2.48
CA PRO A 205 12.17 -12.06 2.81
C PRO A 205 12.88 -12.89 1.75
N ASP A 206 13.48 -14.01 2.18
CA ASP A 206 13.98 -15.03 1.27
C ASP A 206 12.82 -15.66 0.48
N ARG A 207 13.08 -16.03 -0.78
CA ARG A 207 12.09 -16.63 -1.70
C ARG A 207 11.49 -17.94 -1.20
N SER A 208 12.17 -18.63 -0.30
CA SER A 208 11.72 -19.88 0.31
C SER A 208 10.78 -19.68 1.50
N THR A 209 10.63 -18.45 1.98
CA THR A 209 9.68 -18.15 3.06
C THR A 209 8.24 -18.20 2.55
N GLU A 210 7.33 -18.58 3.45
CA GLU A 210 5.90 -18.74 3.11
C GLU A 210 5.18 -17.42 2.81
N TYR A 211 5.74 -16.28 3.21
CA TYR A 211 5.16 -14.95 3.05
C TYR A 211 5.86 -14.10 1.97
N PHE A 212 6.74 -14.71 1.17
CA PHE A 212 7.47 -14.01 0.11
C PHE A 212 6.54 -13.38 -0.96
N ASP A 213 5.49 -14.12 -1.34
CA ASP A 213 4.51 -13.69 -2.34
C ASP A 213 3.72 -12.47 -1.83
N GLU A 214 3.16 -12.57 -0.62
CA GLU A 214 2.39 -11.51 0.02
C GLU A 214 3.24 -10.27 0.30
N HIS A 215 4.48 -10.43 0.78
CA HIS A 215 5.41 -9.33 0.98
C HIS A 215 5.66 -8.57 -0.33
N SER A 216 6.02 -9.28 -1.40
CA SER A 216 6.36 -8.67 -2.69
C SER A 216 5.18 -7.90 -3.28
N ILE A 217 3.98 -8.47 -3.22
CA ILE A 217 2.75 -7.85 -3.73
C ILE A 217 2.36 -6.63 -2.89
N LEU A 218 2.42 -6.74 -1.56
CA LEU A 218 2.06 -5.64 -0.66
C LEU A 218 3.01 -4.45 -0.83
N LEU A 219 4.32 -4.69 -0.81
CA LEU A 219 5.31 -3.62 -1.00
C LEU A 219 5.13 -2.93 -2.36
N ALA A 220 4.90 -3.71 -3.43
CA ALA A 220 4.64 -3.15 -4.74
C ALA A 220 3.35 -2.31 -4.78
N ARG A 221 2.26 -2.75 -4.13
CA ARG A 221 1.02 -1.97 -4.00
C ARG A 221 1.30 -0.64 -3.32
N LEU A 222 1.98 -0.65 -2.17
CA LEU A 222 2.28 0.56 -1.43
C LEU A 222 3.12 1.52 -2.29
N HIS A 223 4.09 1.01 -3.06
CA HIS A 223 4.83 1.84 -4.01
C HIS A 223 3.96 2.42 -5.13
N VAL A 224 2.98 1.68 -5.65
CA VAL A 224 2.01 2.23 -6.62
C VAL A 224 1.19 3.34 -5.98
N GLU A 225 0.73 3.14 -4.75
CA GLU A 225 -0.08 4.10 -3.99
C GLU A 225 0.67 5.39 -3.69
N THR A 226 1.97 5.31 -3.38
CA THR A 226 2.82 6.48 -3.11
C THR A 226 3.51 7.06 -4.34
N PHE A 227 3.08 6.67 -5.54
CA PHE A 227 3.67 7.04 -6.83
C PHE A 227 5.18 6.76 -6.96
N ALA A 228 5.69 5.80 -6.20
CA ALA A 228 7.04 5.26 -6.30
C ALA A 228 7.14 4.20 -7.42
N LEU A 229 6.73 4.59 -8.64
CA LEU A 229 6.43 3.65 -9.72
C LEU A 229 7.63 2.81 -10.19
N ALA A 230 8.84 3.38 -10.14
CA ALA A 230 10.06 2.65 -10.47
C ALA A 230 10.39 1.55 -9.44
N ASP A 231 10.07 1.77 -8.17
CA ASP A 231 10.27 0.78 -7.11
C ASP A 231 9.24 -0.35 -7.22
N ALA A 232 7.98 0.01 -7.49
CA ALA A 232 6.94 -0.97 -7.81
C ALA A 232 7.37 -1.87 -8.99
N GLU A 233 7.86 -1.29 -10.09
CA GLU A 233 8.38 -2.04 -11.23
C GLU A 233 9.54 -2.97 -10.81
N SER A 234 10.50 -2.47 -10.04
CA SER A 234 11.66 -3.25 -9.58
C SER A 234 11.25 -4.47 -8.75
N VAL A 235 10.32 -4.29 -7.81
CA VAL A 235 9.80 -5.38 -6.96
C VAL A 235 9.04 -6.39 -7.81
N LEU A 236 8.09 -5.94 -8.64
CA LEU A 236 7.21 -6.81 -9.42
C LEU A 236 7.94 -7.57 -10.51
N THR A 237 8.87 -6.93 -11.22
CA THR A 237 9.65 -7.62 -12.28
C THR A 237 10.56 -8.69 -11.69
N ARG A 238 11.19 -8.43 -10.53
CA ARG A 238 11.98 -9.44 -9.81
C ARG A 238 11.11 -10.61 -9.35
N TYR A 239 9.93 -10.30 -8.83
CA TYR A 239 8.95 -11.30 -8.38
C TYR A 239 8.49 -12.19 -9.55
N ILE A 240 8.01 -11.59 -10.65
CA ILE A 240 7.55 -12.31 -11.84
C ILE A 240 8.69 -13.15 -12.46
N ALA A 241 9.90 -12.61 -12.54
CA ALA A 241 11.06 -13.33 -13.06
C ALA A 241 11.46 -14.55 -12.21
N ALA A 242 11.08 -14.58 -10.92
CA ALA A 242 11.26 -15.75 -10.07
C ALA A 242 10.30 -16.90 -10.42
N SER A 243 9.34 -16.68 -11.32
CA SER A 243 8.35 -17.67 -11.76
C SER A 243 7.60 -18.30 -10.58
N PRO A 244 6.86 -17.50 -9.79
CA PRO A 244 6.13 -18.00 -8.63
C PRO A 244 5.12 -19.07 -9.04
N SER A 245 4.95 -20.07 -8.17
CA SER A 245 3.99 -21.16 -8.40
C SER A 245 2.54 -20.77 -8.11
N ASP A 246 2.31 -19.77 -7.26
CA ASP A 246 0.97 -19.23 -7.01
C ASP A 246 0.53 -18.39 -8.23
N THR A 247 -0.39 -18.96 -9.02
CA THR A 247 -0.94 -18.31 -10.22
C THR A 247 -1.72 -17.06 -9.90
N ASP A 248 -2.43 -17.03 -8.78
CA ASP A 248 -3.19 -15.84 -8.37
C ASP A 248 -2.21 -14.71 -8.00
N ALA A 249 -1.05 -15.05 -7.43
CA ALA A 249 -0.04 -14.09 -6.99
C ALA A 249 0.67 -13.49 -8.20
N LEU A 250 1.04 -14.36 -9.14
CA LEU A 250 1.55 -13.97 -10.45
C LEU A 250 0.59 -13.03 -11.17
N GLN A 251 -0.70 -13.38 -11.23
CA GLN A 251 -1.71 -12.56 -11.89
C GLN A 251 -1.87 -11.19 -11.21
N THR A 252 -1.89 -11.16 -9.87
CA THR A 252 -1.95 -9.91 -9.10
C THR A 252 -0.73 -9.02 -9.37
N ALA A 253 0.47 -9.62 -9.39
CA ALA A 253 1.71 -8.90 -9.66
C ALA A 253 1.76 -8.31 -11.08
N GLN A 254 1.30 -9.06 -12.09
CA GLN A 254 1.20 -8.55 -13.46
C GLN A 254 0.20 -7.41 -13.59
N LEU A 255 -0.95 -7.49 -12.90
CA LEU A 255 -1.93 -6.41 -12.90
C LEU A 255 -1.34 -5.14 -12.29
N LEU A 256 -0.72 -5.26 -11.11
CA LEU A 256 -0.04 -4.15 -10.45
C LEU A 256 1.07 -3.54 -11.32
N LEU A 257 1.80 -4.38 -12.06
CA LEU A 257 2.85 -3.91 -12.96
C LEU A 257 2.26 -3.11 -14.12
N GLY A 258 1.14 -3.56 -14.67
CA GLY A 258 0.38 -2.80 -15.67
C GLY A 258 -0.12 -1.46 -15.14
N VAL A 259 -0.62 -1.41 -13.90
CA VAL A 259 -1.02 -0.16 -13.23
C VAL A 259 0.18 0.78 -13.05
N ALA A 260 1.31 0.27 -12.58
CA ALA A 260 2.53 1.05 -12.43
C ALA A 260 3.00 1.64 -13.76
N TYR A 261 3.01 0.84 -14.83
CA TYR A 261 3.33 1.31 -16.18
C TYR A 261 2.36 2.37 -16.70
N ARG A 262 1.06 2.18 -16.48
CA ARG A 262 0.04 3.14 -16.89
C ARG A 262 0.24 4.47 -16.18
N ASN A 263 0.46 4.45 -14.87
CA ASN A 263 0.70 5.64 -14.05
C ASN A 263 2.02 6.35 -14.43
N ALA A 264 3.00 5.61 -14.96
CA ALA A 264 4.25 6.16 -15.48
C ALA A 264 4.14 6.68 -16.93
N GLY A 265 2.96 6.61 -17.55
CA GLY A 265 2.74 6.99 -18.96
C GLY A 265 3.29 5.99 -19.98
N ARG A 266 3.71 4.79 -19.56
CA ARG A 266 4.26 3.73 -20.42
C ARG A 266 3.14 2.82 -20.96
N ILE A 267 2.30 3.38 -21.82
CA ILE A 267 1.05 2.76 -22.29
C ILE A 267 1.27 1.38 -22.95
N ASP A 268 2.27 1.22 -23.81
CA ASP A 268 2.54 -0.07 -24.47
C ASP A 268 2.99 -1.16 -23.48
N SER A 269 3.84 -0.79 -22.51
CA SER A 269 4.26 -1.70 -21.44
C SER A 269 3.08 -2.09 -20.55
N ALA A 270 2.21 -1.14 -20.21
CA ALA A 270 1.00 -1.39 -19.43
C ALA A 270 0.07 -2.37 -20.15
N ARG A 271 -0.18 -2.15 -21.44
CA ARG A 271 -1.03 -3.02 -22.26
C ARG A 271 -0.49 -4.45 -22.31
N THR A 272 0.82 -4.60 -22.44
CA THR A 272 1.49 -5.91 -22.41
C THR A 272 1.26 -6.61 -21.08
N ALA A 273 1.54 -5.94 -19.95
CA ALA A 273 1.35 -6.50 -18.62
C ALA A 273 -0.12 -6.87 -18.32
N PHE A 274 -1.08 -6.08 -18.82
CA PHE A 274 -2.51 -6.42 -18.71
C PHE A 274 -2.89 -7.63 -19.56
N PHE A 275 -2.33 -7.81 -20.76
CA PHE A 275 -2.52 -9.04 -21.53
C PHE A 275 -1.90 -10.25 -20.85
N ASP A 276 -0.72 -10.10 -20.24
CA ASP A 276 -0.09 -11.16 -19.46
C ASP A 276 -0.99 -11.56 -18.27
N THR A 277 -1.54 -10.56 -17.56
CA THR A 277 -2.53 -10.76 -16.48
C THR A 277 -3.71 -11.60 -16.97
N ILE A 278 -4.30 -11.26 -18.12
CA ILE A 278 -5.41 -12.01 -18.70
C ILE A 278 -4.98 -13.45 -19.06
N GLY A 279 -3.76 -13.63 -19.53
CA GLY A 279 -3.21 -14.92 -19.93
C GLY A 279 -3.06 -15.93 -18.79
N VAL A 280 -2.79 -15.47 -17.56
CA VAL A 280 -2.60 -16.36 -16.39
C VAL A 280 -3.89 -17.07 -15.99
N ALA A 281 -4.98 -16.33 -15.82
CA ALA A 281 -6.30 -16.88 -15.51
C ALA A 281 -7.39 -16.07 -16.22
N PRO A 282 -7.77 -16.42 -17.47
CA PRO A 282 -8.65 -15.58 -18.30
C PRO A 282 -10.05 -15.32 -17.74
N GLY A 283 -10.55 -16.18 -16.86
CA GLY A 283 -11.88 -16.07 -16.25
C GLY A 283 -11.90 -15.44 -14.86
N SER A 284 -10.79 -14.89 -14.38
CA SER A 284 -10.73 -14.27 -13.05
C SER A 284 -11.18 -12.81 -13.07
N GLU A 285 -11.56 -12.29 -11.90
CA GLU A 285 -11.88 -10.87 -11.71
C GLU A 285 -10.70 -9.96 -12.07
N LEU A 286 -9.46 -10.42 -11.84
CA LEU A 286 -8.24 -9.71 -12.25
C LEU A 286 -8.12 -9.59 -13.78
N ALA A 287 -8.53 -10.61 -14.52
CA ALA A 287 -8.55 -10.55 -15.98
C ALA A 287 -9.65 -9.60 -16.48
N ASP A 288 -10.80 -9.54 -15.82
CA ASP A 288 -11.86 -8.58 -16.14
C ASP A 288 -11.43 -7.14 -15.86
N ALA A 289 -10.80 -6.88 -14.71
CA ALA A 289 -10.22 -5.59 -14.40
C ALA A 289 -9.15 -5.17 -15.41
N ALA A 290 -8.26 -6.10 -15.81
CA ALA A 290 -7.26 -5.84 -16.85
C ALA A 290 -7.91 -5.46 -18.20
N ARG A 291 -9.01 -6.10 -18.60
CA ARG A 291 -9.76 -5.75 -19.84
C ARG A 291 -10.37 -4.36 -19.75
N GLU A 292 -10.95 -4.00 -18.62
CA GLU A 292 -11.52 -2.67 -18.39
C GLU A 292 -10.43 -1.60 -18.50
N LEU A 293 -9.28 -1.81 -17.84
CA LEU A 293 -8.14 -0.89 -17.92
C LEU A 293 -7.62 -0.73 -19.35
N ILE A 294 -7.55 -1.82 -20.12
CA ILE A 294 -7.18 -1.78 -21.54
C ILE A 294 -8.18 -0.94 -22.35
N ALA A 295 -9.48 -1.04 -22.06
CA ALA A 295 -10.54 -0.32 -22.78
C ALA A 295 -10.52 1.19 -22.53
N GLU A 296 -10.02 1.63 -21.36
CA GLU A 296 -9.83 3.03 -21.01
C GLU A 296 -8.55 3.67 -21.55
N MET A 297 -7.64 2.87 -22.11
CA MET A 297 -6.36 3.37 -22.61
C MET A 297 -6.52 4.05 -23.98
N PRO A 298 -5.78 5.15 -24.24
CA PRO A 298 -5.79 5.84 -25.53
C PRO A 298 -5.20 5.00 -26.66
#